data_AF-A0A2T9ZE86-F1
#
_entry.id   AF-A0A2T9ZE86-F1
#
_cell.length_a   1.000
_cell.length_b   1.000
_cell.length_c   1.000
_cell.angle_alpha   90.00
_cell.angle_beta   90.00
_cell.angle_gamma   90.00
#
_symmetry.space_group_name_H-M   'P 1'
#
loop_
_entity.id
_entity.type
_entity.pdbx_description
1 polymer ?
#
loop_
_entity_poly.entity_id
_entity_poly.type
_entity_poly.pdbx_seq_one_letter_code
_entity_poly.pdbx_strand_id
1 'polypeptide(L)'
;MSSQGKFSVDEHPHKRKNILTNGWVLVSPHRAKRPWSGQTISKSNPSIGNNPDALASATKYLDSCYLCPRNKRANSKANPDYPGVFIFQNDFPSVLKDQPEFSAESISELVNVGNQTKAKLKPVILSVYIFNLYSRFLLFLLDANTDRLFQIAPTRGKCMVICYSPNHSYTMANLSIEAIQLVIHNWIKLYFELSLPLGPYPNPKRTINYIQIFENKGEEMGCSNPHPHGQVWALETVSKNVAVELENQKNYSLASCKSSTKATDQHSCMLCDYVSSELNTSKNQTSGSNSNRIVLENDSFVALVPFWAIWPFETMVLPKAHYSNLCQLLSDTFTKIDSSNVNDFQNLVDNLCSQTPTSSNSQSESSNTPPASKLVSDLASILKRLTNTYDSVFNSSFPYSMGIHQSPVLDHPDGKYFHLHFHFYPPLLRSSTVKKFFVGYEMLGEPQRDISPELAASRLRSVIPRD
;
A
#
# COMPACT_ATOMS: atom_id res chain seq x y z
N MET A 1 41.44 -5.00 -32.96
CA MET A 1 40.57 -4.25 -32.04
C MET A 1 39.25 -4.98 -31.99
N SER A 2 38.97 -5.75 -30.93
CA SER A 2 37.71 -6.48 -30.81
C SER A 2 36.57 -5.50 -30.64
N SER A 3 35.53 -5.64 -31.46
CA SER A 3 34.27 -4.91 -31.30
C SER A 3 33.63 -5.33 -29.97
N GLN A 4 33.82 -4.54 -28.91
CA GLN A 4 33.02 -4.70 -27.70
C GLN A 4 31.55 -4.51 -28.10
N GLY A 5 30.74 -5.55 -27.85
CA GLY A 5 29.33 -5.57 -28.25
C GLY A 5 28.53 -4.41 -27.62
N LYS A 6 27.50 -3.95 -28.33
CA LYS A 6 26.59 -2.89 -27.85
C LYS A 6 25.85 -3.36 -26.59
N PHE A 7 25.67 -2.47 -25.61
CA PHE A 7 24.90 -2.77 -24.41
C PHE A 7 23.43 -3.12 -24.74
N SER A 8 22.96 -4.26 -24.24
CA SER A 8 21.55 -4.70 -24.27
C SER A 8 20.98 -4.80 -22.84
N VAL A 9 19.82 -4.18 -22.60
CA VAL A 9 19.10 -4.22 -21.31
C VAL A 9 18.53 -5.60 -20.98
N ASP A 10 18.30 -6.44 -22.00
CA ASP A 10 17.74 -7.79 -21.84
C ASP A 10 18.82 -8.84 -21.57
N GLU A 11 20.08 -8.48 -21.75
CA GLU A 11 21.22 -9.38 -21.58
C GLU A 11 22.07 -8.93 -20.39
N HIS A 12 22.58 -7.70 -20.42
CA HIS A 12 23.58 -7.28 -19.47
C HIS A 12 22.99 -6.83 -18.12
N PRO A 13 23.62 -7.22 -16.99
CA PRO A 13 23.27 -6.67 -15.69
C PRO A 13 23.41 -5.15 -15.65
N HIS A 14 22.46 -4.48 -14.99
CA HIS A 14 22.43 -3.03 -14.87
C HIS A 14 21.66 -2.61 -13.62
N LYS A 15 21.71 -1.33 -13.26
CA LYS A 15 20.93 -0.78 -12.15
C LYS A 15 19.83 0.14 -12.64
N ARG A 16 18.68 0.12 -11.96
CA ARG A 16 17.56 1.04 -12.20
C ARG A 16 17.28 1.82 -10.93
N LYS A 17 17.08 3.13 -11.07
CA LYS A 17 16.82 4.02 -9.95
C LYS A 17 15.34 4.00 -9.60
N ASN A 18 15.02 3.79 -8.32
CA ASN A 18 13.70 4.00 -7.78
C ASN A 18 13.54 5.49 -7.44
N ILE A 19 12.66 6.19 -8.15
CA ILE A 19 12.47 7.64 -7.98
C ILE A 19 11.74 8.00 -6.68
N LEU A 20 10.97 7.06 -6.11
CA LEU A 20 10.24 7.24 -4.87
C LEU A 20 11.16 7.14 -3.65
N THR A 21 12.16 6.25 -3.69
CA THR A 21 13.08 6.02 -2.55
C THR A 21 14.49 6.58 -2.75
N ASN A 22 14.82 7.03 -3.97
CA ASN A 22 16.19 7.33 -4.42
C ASN A 22 17.16 6.13 -4.35
N GLY A 23 16.68 4.92 -4.06
CA GLY A 23 17.46 3.69 -4.07
C GLY A 23 17.74 3.16 -5.48
N TRP A 24 18.64 2.18 -5.57
CA TRP A 24 18.95 1.46 -6.80
C TRP A 24 18.52 0.00 -6.70
N VAL A 25 18.13 -0.58 -7.82
CA VAL A 25 17.79 -2.01 -7.95
C VAL A 25 18.70 -2.64 -8.99
N LEU A 26 19.39 -3.70 -8.63
CA LEU A 26 20.21 -4.51 -9.53
C LEU A 26 19.32 -5.43 -10.38
N VAL A 27 19.35 -5.26 -11.69
CA VAL A 27 18.62 -6.09 -12.67
C VAL A 27 19.62 -7.04 -13.30
N SER A 28 19.34 -8.35 -13.25
CA SER A 28 20.22 -9.39 -13.78
C SER A 28 19.45 -10.38 -14.66
N PRO A 29 19.13 -10.03 -15.93
CA PRO A 29 18.20 -10.78 -16.78
C PRO A 29 18.55 -12.27 -16.99
N HIS A 30 19.85 -12.60 -16.99
CA HIS A 30 20.31 -13.98 -17.18
C HIS A 30 20.05 -14.91 -15.98
N ARG A 31 19.80 -14.38 -14.78
CA ARG A 31 19.65 -15.16 -13.54
C ARG A 31 18.43 -16.09 -13.57
N ALA A 32 17.38 -15.70 -14.31
CA ALA A 32 16.21 -16.54 -14.50
C ALA A 32 16.51 -17.88 -15.19
N LYS A 33 17.61 -17.99 -15.96
CA LYS A 33 18.02 -19.21 -16.67
C LYS A 33 18.74 -20.22 -15.78
N ARG A 34 19.15 -19.84 -14.56
CA ARG A 34 19.87 -20.75 -13.64
C ARG A 34 18.96 -21.92 -13.23
N PRO A 35 19.40 -23.19 -13.31
CA PRO A 35 18.61 -24.32 -12.81
C PRO A 35 18.25 -24.14 -11.32
N TRP A 36 17.00 -24.42 -10.94
CA TRP A 36 16.55 -24.34 -9.56
C TRP A 36 16.46 -25.75 -8.97
N SER A 37 17.20 -26.00 -7.89
CA SER A 37 17.18 -27.25 -7.11
C SER A 37 16.84 -27.00 -5.63
N GLY A 38 16.33 -25.79 -5.31
CA GLY A 38 15.99 -25.40 -3.94
C GLY A 38 14.55 -25.76 -3.56
N GLN A 39 14.14 -25.31 -2.37
CA GLN A 39 12.83 -25.62 -1.81
C GLN A 39 11.68 -25.18 -2.72
N THR A 40 10.68 -26.05 -2.84
CA THR A 40 9.38 -25.76 -3.46
C THR A 40 8.31 -25.63 -2.37
N ILE A 41 7.38 -24.71 -2.54
CA ILE A 41 6.25 -24.55 -1.62
C ILE A 41 5.33 -25.78 -1.71
N SER A 42 4.93 -26.33 -0.55
CA SER A 42 3.96 -27.41 -0.46
C SER A 42 2.55 -26.91 -0.75
N LYS A 43 1.78 -27.63 -1.57
CA LYS A 43 0.36 -27.34 -1.82
C LYS A 43 -0.48 -27.69 -0.59
N SER A 44 -0.49 -26.86 0.45
CA SER A 44 -1.22 -27.14 1.69
C SER A 44 -2.74 -26.97 1.57
N ASN A 45 -3.24 -26.32 0.51
CA ASN A 45 -4.67 -26.30 0.15
C ASN A 45 -4.82 -26.30 -1.38
N PRO A 46 -5.86 -26.92 -1.96
CA PRO A 46 -6.18 -26.70 -3.35
C PRO A 46 -6.47 -25.22 -3.54
N SER A 47 -5.55 -24.53 -4.19
CA SER A 47 -5.66 -23.10 -4.46
C SER A 47 -6.89 -22.90 -5.34
N ILE A 48 -7.95 -22.28 -4.78
CA ILE A 48 -9.21 -22.06 -5.50
C ILE A 48 -8.93 -21.28 -6.81
N GLY A 49 -8.01 -20.30 -6.76
CA GLY A 49 -7.63 -19.49 -7.91
C GLY A 49 -8.86 -18.92 -8.61
N ASN A 50 -8.83 -18.93 -9.95
CA ASN A 50 -9.97 -18.55 -10.78
C ASN A 50 -10.83 -19.75 -11.25
N ASN A 51 -10.66 -20.94 -10.66
CA ASN A 51 -11.42 -22.13 -11.07
C ASN A 51 -12.85 -22.07 -10.51
N PRO A 52 -13.89 -21.97 -11.36
CA PRO A 52 -15.28 -21.84 -10.92
C PRO A 52 -15.78 -23.03 -10.10
N ASP A 53 -15.39 -24.25 -10.48
CA ASP A 53 -15.82 -25.48 -9.81
C ASP A 53 -15.19 -25.60 -8.42
N ALA A 54 -13.92 -25.19 -8.30
CA ALA A 54 -13.22 -25.13 -7.02
C ALA A 54 -13.84 -24.07 -6.10
N LEU A 55 -14.22 -22.90 -6.63
CA LEU A 55 -14.87 -21.84 -5.86
C LEU A 55 -16.29 -22.24 -5.42
N ALA A 56 -17.06 -22.89 -6.28
CA ALA A 56 -18.40 -23.38 -5.96
C ALA A 56 -18.38 -24.42 -4.82
N SER A 57 -17.35 -25.25 -4.79
CA SER A 57 -17.16 -26.31 -3.79
C SER A 57 -16.43 -25.85 -2.52
N ALA A 58 -15.97 -24.59 -2.47
CA ALA A 58 -15.15 -24.10 -1.38
C ALA A 58 -15.96 -23.81 -0.11
N THR A 59 -15.32 -24.03 1.05
CA THR A 59 -15.90 -23.78 2.37
C THR A 59 -16.17 -22.29 2.58
N LYS A 60 -17.43 -21.88 2.44
CA LYS A 60 -17.85 -20.47 2.61
C LYS A 60 -17.83 -19.98 4.05
N TYR A 61 -17.94 -20.91 4.99
CA TYR A 61 -17.94 -20.66 6.42
C TYR A 61 -17.11 -21.71 7.13
N LEU A 62 -16.19 -21.28 7.98
CA LEU A 62 -15.30 -22.16 8.72
C LEU A 62 -15.43 -21.89 10.22
N ASP A 63 -15.91 -22.86 10.99
CA ASP A 63 -16.17 -22.75 12.45
C ASP A 63 -14.90 -22.39 13.25
N SER A 64 -13.74 -22.84 12.79
CA SER A 64 -12.45 -22.53 13.41
C SER A 64 -11.88 -21.16 13.03
N CYS A 65 -12.46 -20.48 12.02
CA CYS A 65 -11.96 -19.18 11.59
C CYS A 65 -12.48 -18.06 12.51
N TYR A 66 -11.56 -17.42 13.22
CA TYR A 66 -11.86 -16.30 14.12
C TYR A 66 -12.31 -15.00 13.42
N LEU A 67 -12.33 -14.96 12.09
CA LEU A 67 -12.81 -13.81 11.29
C LEU A 67 -14.21 -14.03 10.70
N CYS A 68 -14.70 -15.26 10.64
CA CYS A 68 -16.04 -15.55 10.12
C CYS A 68 -17.13 -14.89 11.00
N PRO A 69 -18.30 -14.56 10.42
CA PRO A 69 -19.45 -14.04 11.17
C PRO A 69 -19.84 -14.97 12.33
N ARG A 70 -20.32 -14.39 13.45
CA ARG A 70 -20.77 -15.13 14.64
C ARG A 70 -19.71 -15.96 15.39
N ASN A 71 -18.55 -16.21 14.79
CA ASN A 71 -17.44 -16.91 15.45
C ASN A 71 -16.80 -16.05 16.53
N LYS A 72 -16.18 -16.71 17.51
CA LYS A 72 -15.40 -16.06 18.55
C LYS A 72 -14.04 -15.67 18.00
N ARG A 73 -13.61 -14.45 18.31
CA ARG A 73 -12.25 -13.98 18.07
C ARG A 73 -11.27 -14.54 19.10
N ALA A 74 -9.99 -14.25 18.91
CA ALA A 74 -8.93 -14.69 19.82
C ALA A 74 -9.09 -14.15 21.25
N ASN A 75 -9.73 -12.99 21.43
CA ASN A 75 -10.10 -12.45 22.76
C ASN A 75 -11.48 -12.93 23.26
N SER A 76 -12.04 -13.98 22.66
CA SER A 76 -13.36 -14.56 22.97
C SER A 76 -14.58 -13.68 22.69
N LYS A 77 -14.42 -12.46 22.14
CA LYS A 77 -15.57 -11.66 21.67
C LYS A 77 -16.17 -12.29 20.42
N ALA A 78 -17.48 -12.41 20.35
CA ALA A 78 -18.16 -12.87 19.15
C ALA A 78 -18.13 -11.78 18.06
N ASN A 79 -17.88 -12.19 16.82
CA ASN A 79 -18.13 -11.34 15.67
C ASN A 79 -19.64 -11.16 15.49
N PRO A 80 -20.10 -9.98 15.03
CA PRO A 80 -21.50 -9.83 14.61
C PRO A 80 -21.80 -10.76 13.43
N ASP A 81 -23.09 -10.94 13.15
CA ASP A 81 -23.53 -11.57 11.89
C ASP A 81 -23.47 -10.52 10.78
N TYR A 82 -22.26 -10.23 10.29
CA TYR A 82 -22.04 -9.14 9.34
C TYR A 82 -22.32 -9.60 7.89
N PRO A 83 -23.11 -8.84 7.11
CA PRO A 83 -23.48 -9.22 5.74
C PRO A 83 -22.46 -8.80 4.67
N GLY A 84 -21.48 -7.96 5.03
CA GLY A 84 -20.53 -7.35 4.09
C GLY A 84 -19.16 -7.10 4.73
N VAL A 85 -18.70 -5.85 4.68
CA VAL A 85 -17.43 -5.46 5.32
C VAL A 85 -17.61 -5.37 6.83
N PHE A 86 -16.65 -5.91 7.58
CA PHE A 86 -16.62 -5.81 9.05
C PHE A 86 -15.26 -5.30 9.53
N ILE A 87 -15.28 -4.25 10.34
CA ILE A 87 -14.07 -3.63 10.89
C ILE A 87 -14.09 -3.74 12.41
N PHE A 88 -12.94 -4.11 12.98
CA PHE A 88 -12.76 -4.11 14.42
C PHE A 88 -11.30 -3.80 14.79
N GLN A 89 -11.07 -3.37 16.03
CA GLN A 89 -9.72 -3.18 16.55
C GLN A 89 -9.01 -4.52 16.67
N ASN A 90 -7.77 -4.60 16.18
CA ASN A 90 -6.98 -5.82 16.26
C ASN A 90 -6.82 -6.25 17.74
N ASP A 91 -7.09 -7.51 18.02
CA ASP A 91 -7.04 -8.07 19.37
C ASP A 91 -5.58 -8.18 19.88
N PHE A 92 -4.59 -8.23 18.98
CA PHE A 92 -3.15 -8.20 19.26
C PHE A 92 -2.47 -7.08 18.45
N PRO A 93 -2.68 -5.81 18.82
CA PRO A 93 -2.19 -4.69 18.03
C PRO A 93 -0.67 -4.52 18.16
N SER A 94 0.01 -4.17 17.07
CA SER A 94 1.45 -3.90 17.06
C SER A 94 1.84 -2.58 17.72
N VAL A 95 0.86 -1.67 17.88
CA VAL A 95 1.00 -0.40 18.59
C VAL A 95 -0.20 -0.16 19.48
N LEU A 96 0.02 0.48 20.63
CA LEU A 96 -1.02 0.80 21.59
C LEU A 96 -1.45 2.26 21.44
N LYS A 97 -2.74 2.52 21.64
CA LYS A 97 -3.28 3.88 21.65
C LYS A 97 -2.76 4.64 22.86
N ASP A 98 -2.85 4.00 24.02
CA ASP A 98 -2.49 4.54 25.31
C ASP A 98 -1.35 3.69 25.88
N GLN A 99 -0.26 4.35 26.29
CA GLN A 99 0.89 3.71 26.95
C GLN A 99 1.58 4.74 27.87
N PRO A 100 2.34 4.31 28.89
CA PRO A 100 3.09 5.22 29.76
C PRO A 100 4.02 6.15 28.97
N GLU A 101 4.22 7.37 29.48
CA GLU A 101 5.25 8.26 28.95
C GLU A 101 6.63 7.62 29.12
N PHE A 102 7.48 7.78 28.12
CA PHE A 102 8.84 7.28 28.17
C PHE A 102 9.67 8.09 29.16
N SER A 103 10.44 7.42 30.04
CA SER A 103 11.31 8.08 31.02
C SER A 103 12.78 7.68 30.80
N ALA A 104 13.72 8.57 31.15
CA ALA A 104 15.15 8.33 30.98
C ALA A 104 15.66 7.14 31.84
N GLU A 105 15.02 6.87 32.97
CA GLU A 105 15.32 5.73 33.83
C GLU A 105 15.14 4.40 33.08
N SER A 106 14.22 4.34 32.14
CA SER A 106 13.94 3.13 31.33
C SER A 106 15.13 2.68 30.48
N ILE A 107 16.03 3.58 30.07
CA ILE A 107 17.26 3.21 29.33
C ILE A 107 18.35 2.69 30.27
N SER A 108 18.41 3.21 31.49
CA SER A 108 19.44 2.81 32.46
C SER A 108 19.32 1.35 32.90
N GLU A 109 18.14 0.75 32.76
CA GLU A 109 17.90 -0.68 32.98
C GLU A 109 18.37 -1.56 31.81
N LEU A 110 18.37 -1.02 30.58
CA LEU A 110 18.74 -1.75 29.36
C LEU A 110 20.24 -1.67 29.06
N VAL A 111 20.92 -0.61 29.50
CA VAL A 111 22.34 -0.38 29.25
C VAL A 111 23.08 -0.21 30.58
N ASN A 112 23.86 -1.23 30.95
CA ASN A 112 24.79 -1.14 32.09
C ASN A 112 26.06 -0.38 31.68
N VAL A 113 25.92 0.93 31.46
CA VAL A 113 27.07 1.82 31.38
C VAL A 113 27.61 1.97 32.81
N GLY A 114 28.79 1.40 33.08
CA GLY A 114 29.44 1.50 34.39
C GLY A 114 29.50 2.95 34.91
N ASN A 115 29.69 3.12 36.23
CA ASN A 115 29.50 4.37 36.98
C ASN A 115 30.15 5.66 36.40
N GLN A 116 31.07 5.57 35.44
CA GLN A 116 31.71 6.73 34.83
C GLN A 116 30.86 7.45 33.76
N THR A 117 29.79 6.84 33.23
CA THR A 117 28.90 7.48 32.22
C THR A 117 27.55 7.93 32.77
N LYS A 118 27.15 7.46 33.96
CA LYS A 118 25.88 7.85 34.61
C LYS A 118 25.74 9.35 34.86
N ALA A 119 26.85 10.08 35.03
CA ALA A 119 26.85 11.52 35.30
C ALA A 119 26.49 12.43 34.10
N LYS A 120 26.34 11.88 32.88
CA LYS A 120 26.01 12.65 31.67
C LYS A 120 24.55 12.57 31.21
N LEU A 121 23.76 11.66 31.78
CA LEU A 121 22.33 11.56 31.55
C LEU A 121 21.62 12.60 32.43
N LYS A 122 21.43 13.83 31.93
CA LYS A 122 20.55 14.83 32.56
C LYS A 122 19.33 15.06 31.67
N PRO A 123 18.10 15.07 32.22
CA PRO A 123 16.92 15.43 31.45
C PRO A 123 16.98 16.92 31.12
N VAL A 124 17.09 17.26 29.84
CA VAL A 124 16.93 18.64 29.38
C VAL A 124 15.44 18.89 29.19
N ILE A 125 14.83 19.58 30.17
CA ILE A 125 13.48 20.14 30.01
C ILE A 125 13.64 21.40 29.16
N LEU A 126 13.37 21.33 27.85
CA LEU A 126 13.33 22.51 26.99
C LEU A 126 11.88 22.86 26.61
N SER A 127 11.42 24.01 27.10
CA SER A 127 10.21 24.70 26.67
C SER A 127 10.33 25.06 25.17
N VAL A 128 9.39 24.61 24.34
CA VAL A 128 9.41 24.86 22.88
C VAL A 128 8.38 25.92 22.50
N TYR A 129 8.86 27.12 22.17
CA TYR A 129 8.17 28.09 21.32
C TYR A 129 8.84 28.09 19.92
N ILE A 130 8.05 27.75 18.89
CA ILE A 130 8.00 28.34 17.54
C ILE A 130 9.11 28.02 16.46
N PHE A 131 8.59 27.41 15.37
CA PHE A 131 8.87 27.52 13.92
C PHE A 131 9.94 26.70 13.17
N ASN A 132 9.43 25.98 12.15
CA ASN A 132 10.00 25.61 10.84
C ASN A 132 11.30 24.78 10.79
N LEU A 133 11.16 23.45 10.78
CA LEU A 133 11.84 22.49 9.86
C LEU A 133 11.30 21.06 10.09
N TYR A 134 10.15 20.73 9.48
CA TYR A 134 9.44 19.47 9.75
C TYR A 134 10.01 18.28 8.98
N SER A 135 10.93 17.59 9.64
CA SER A 135 11.19 16.13 9.66
C SER A 135 12.44 15.84 10.48
N ARG A 136 13.37 16.81 10.55
CA ARG A 136 14.54 16.73 11.43
C ARG A 136 14.23 17.12 12.88
N PHE A 137 13.25 18.00 13.14
CA PHE A 137 13.10 18.60 14.46
C PHE A 137 12.42 17.70 15.51
N LEU A 138 11.53 16.77 15.12
CA LEU A 138 10.94 15.83 16.07
C LEU A 138 11.96 14.75 16.50
N LEU A 139 12.85 14.35 15.58
CA LEU A 139 14.02 13.52 15.89
C LEU A 139 15.08 14.28 16.71
N PHE A 140 15.14 15.62 16.59
CA PHE A 140 16.05 16.45 17.37
C PHE A 140 15.57 16.69 18.82
N LEU A 141 14.27 16.53 19.10
CA LEU A 141 13.73 16.61 20.48
C LEU A 141 13.84 15.28 21.24
N LEU A 142 14.07 14.17 20.54
CA LEU A 142 14.46 12.88 21.13
C LEU A 142 15.95 12.84 21.54
N ASP A 143 16.71 13.90 21.25
CA ASP A 143 18.12 14.08 21.66
C ASP A 143 18.26 14.35 23.18
N ALA A 144 17.15 14.31 23.93
CA ALA A 144 17.15 14.34 25.40
C ALA A 144 17.55 12.99 26.04
N ASN A 145 17.79 11.93 25.26
CA ASN A 145 18.59 10.77 25.70
C ASN A 145 20.00 10.89 25.15
N THR A 146 20.93 11.19 26.05
CA THR A 146 22.29 11.65 25.77
C THR A 146 23.25 10.57 25.22
N ASP A 147 22.73 9.50 24.61
CA ASP A 147 23.55 8.45 23.99
C ASP A 147 23.34 8.43 22.46
N ARG A 148 24.44 8.67 21.72
CA ARG A 148 24.46 8.65 20.25
C ARG A 148 24.27 7.24 19.67
N LEU A 149 24.40 6.21 20.50
CA LEU A 149 24.33 4.81 20.09
C LEU A 149 22.98 4.18 20.46
N PHE A 150 22.38 4.58 21.58
CA PHE A 150 21.16 3.96 22.11
C PHE A 150 20.02 4.97 22.22
N GLN A 151 19.18 5.01 21.18
CA GLN A 151 18.01 5.88 21.11
C GLN A 151 16.74 5.02 21.13
N ILE A 152 15.83 5.36 22.03
CA ILE A 152 14.49 4.76 22.11
C ILE A 152 13.48 5.89 21.98
N ALA A 153 12.50 5.69 21.12
CA ALA A 153 11.35 6.59 20.98
C ALA A 153 10.08 5.77 21.21
N PRO A 154 9.16 6.21 22.08
CA PRO A 154 7.83 5.61 22.16
C PRO A 154 7.12 5.76 20.81
N THR A 155 6.25 4.80 20.49
CA THR A 155 5.38 4.88 19.30
C THR A 155 3.97 4.43 19.66
N ARG A 156 3.02 5.36 19.57
CA ARG A 156 1.58 5.12 19.76
C ARG A 156 0.85 4.96 18.44
N GLY A 157 -0.32 4.33 18.51
CA GLY A 157 -1.17 4.18 17.35
C GLY A 157 -2.42 3.32 17.56
N LYS A 158 -3.03 2.92 16.46
CA LYS A 158 -4.18 2.00 16.43
C LYS A 158 -3.98 0.97 15.33
N CYS A 159 -4.30 -0.29 15.61
CA CYS A 159 -4.36 -1.34 14.60
C CYS A 159 -5.80 -1.83 14.45
N MET A 160 -6.29 -1.87 13.21
CA MET A 160 -7.61 -2.36 12.86
C MET A 160 -7.49 -3.53 11.88
N VAL A 161 -8.46 -4.42 11.90
CA VAL A 161 -8.68 -5.48 10.91
C VAL A 161 -9.94 -5.16 10.12
N ILE A 162 -9.92 -5.38 8.81
CA ILE A 162 -11.06 -5.19 7.91
C ILE A 162 -11.34 -6.49 7.17
N CYS A 163 -12.40 -7.22 7.54
CA CYS A 163 -12.89 -8.36 6.78
C CYS A 163 -13.64 -7.85 5.54
N TYR A 164 -13.31 -8.37 4.35
CA TYR A 164 -13.91 -7.90 3.10
C TYR A 164 -15.26 -8.54 2.78
N SER A 165 -15.51 -9.75 3.27
CA SER A 165 -16.73 -10.50 2.99
C SER A 165 -17.00 -11.51 4.10
N PRO A 166 -18.27 -11.86 4.41
CA PRO A 166 -18.57 -12.99 5.29
C PRO A 166 -18.15 -14.34 4.69
N ASN A 167 -17.95 -14.41 3.37
CA ASN A 167 -17.57 -15.64 2.70
C ASN A 167 -16.06 -15.90 2.83
N HIS A 168 -15.72 -16.90 3.65
CA HIS A 168 -14.35 -17.32 3.94
C HIS A 168 -13.55 -17.76 2.71
N SER A 169 -14.22 -18.26 1.68
CA SER A 169 -13.56 -18.80 0.49
C SER A 169 -13.11 -17.74 -0.52
N TYR A 170 -13.57 -16.50 -0.37
CA TYR A 170 -13.30 -15.44 -1.34
C TYR A 170 -11.91 -14.84 -1.15
N THR A 171 -11.36 -14.35 -2.26
CA THR A 171 -10.25 -13.40 -2.29
C THR A 171 -10.69 -12.13 -3.02
N MET A 172 -9.87 -11.09 -3.03
CA MET A 172 -10.13 -9.88 -3.83
C MET A 172 -10.48 -10.19 -5.30
N ALA A 173 -9.87 -11.21 -5.90
CA ALA A 173 -10.14 -11.62 -7.27
C ALA A 173 -11.58 -12.15 -7.46
N ASN A 174 -12.14 -12.80 -6.43
CA ASN A 174 -13.45 -13.45 -6.46
C ASN A 174 -14.59 -12.50 -6.06
N LEU A 175 -14.32 -11.42 -5.32
CA LEU A 175 -15.33 -10.42 -4.95
C LEU A 175 -15.96 -9.77 -6.18
N SER A 176 -17.25 -9.45 -6.14
CA SER A 176 -17.89 -8.65 -7.20
C SER A 176 -17.32 -7.22 -7.21
N ILE A 177 -17.54 -6.47 -8.28
CA ILE A 177 -17.07 -5.08 -8.36
C ILE A 177 -17.71 -4.26 -7.23
N GLU A 178 -19.00 -4.45 -6.97
CA GLU A 178 -19.77 -3.77 -5.92
C GLU A 178 -19.24 -4.09 -4.52
N ALA A 179 -18.86 -5.35 -4.27
CA ALA A 179 -18.23 -5.74 -3.01
C ALA A 179 -16.85 -5.08 -2.83
N ILE A 180 -16.06 -4.94 -3.90
CA ILE A 180 -14.77 -4.23 -3.85
C ILE A 180 -14.99 -2.72 -3.67
N GLN A 181 -16.02 -2.13 -4.29
CA GLN A 181 -16.40 -0.73 -4.04
C GLN A 181 -16.72 -0.51 -2.56
N LEU A 182 -17.45 -1.43 -1.92
CA LEU A 182 -17.74 -1.36 -0.48
C LEU A 182 -16.47 -1.45 0.37
N VAL A 183 -15.50 -2.28 -0.01
CA VAL A 183 -14.17 -2.32 0.64
C VAL A 183 -13.46 -0.98 0.50
N ILE A 184 -13.45 -0.38 -0.70
CA ILE A 184 -12.85 0.93 -0.95
C ILE A 184 -13.53 2.05 -0.15
N HIS A 185 -14.86 2.07 -0.07
CA HIS A 185 -15.60 3.02 0.77
C HIS A 185 -15.18 2.91 2.24
N ASN A 186 -14.99 1.70 2.74
CA ASN A 186 -14.52 1.47 4.11
C ASN A 186 -13.05 1.85 4.31
N TRP A 187 -12.19 1.72 3.29
CA TRP A 187 -10.83 2.30 3.32
C TRP A 187 -10.87 3.82 3.40
N ILE A 188 -11.74 4.47 2.62
CA ILE A 188 -11.94 5.92 2.63
C ILE A 188 -12.43 6.37 4.02
N LYS A 189 -13.42 5.67 4.58
CA LYS A 189 -13.94 5.91 5.93
C LYS A 189 -12.84 5.86 6.99
N LEU A 190 -12.06 4.78 7.02
CA LEU A 190 -10.99 4.63 7.98
C LEU A 190 -9.92 5.72 7.83
N TYR A 191 -9.50 6.03 6.61
CA TYR A 191 -8.55 7.11 6.37
C TYR A 191 -9.08 8.48 6.83
N PHE A 192 -10.35 8.77 6.53
CA PHE A 192 -11.02 10.00 6.93
C PHE A 192 -11.12 10.12 8.45
N GLU A 193 -11.73 9.15 9.12
CA GLU A 193 -11.98 9.18 10.57
C GLU A 193 -10.68 9.20 11.38
N LEU A 194 -9.67 8.44 10.95
CA LEU A 194 -8.37 8.41 11.62
C LEU A 194 -7.52 9.66 11.35
N SER A 195 -7.88 10.48 10.36
CA SER A 195 -7.29 11.79 10.12
C SER A 195 -7.92 12.90 10.98
N LEU A 196 -9.00 12.63 11.72
CA LEU A 196 -9.66 13.63 12.58
C LEU A 196 -9.03 13.73 13.98
N PRO A 197 -9.17 14.87 14.67
CA PRO A 197 -9.69 16.15 14.16
C PRO A 197 -8.71 16.81 13.17
N LEU A 198 -9.26 17.61 12.25
CA LEU A 198 -8.45 18.44 11.34
C LEU A 198 -7.86 19.66 12.08
N GLY A 199 -6.70 20.14 11.65
CA GLY A 199 -6.03 21.28 12.26
C GLY A 199 -4.65 21.59 11.66
N PRO A 200 -3.94 22.61 12.18
CA PRO A 200 -2.57 22.88 11.77
C PRO A 200 -1.67 21.68 12.11
N TYR A 201 -0.70 21.37 11.24
CA TYR A 201 0.26 20.28 11.44
C TYR A 201 1.55 20.79 12.09
N PRO A 202 2.09 20.11 13.13
CA PRO A 202 1.53 18.96 13.84
C PRO A 202 0.31 19.39 14.66
N ASN A 203 -0.74 18.56 14.66
CA ASN A 203 -1.99 18.88 15.35
C ASN A 203 -1.93 18.40 16.81
N PRO A 204 -1.88 19.30 17.81
CA PRO A 204 -1.76 18.90 19.22
C PRO A 204 -3.00 18.14 19.73
N LYS A 205 -4.13 18.20 19.01
CA LYS A 205 -5.37 17.49 19.35
C LYS A 205 -5.49 16.12 18.67
N ARG A 206 -4.53 15.73 17.83
CA ARG A 206 -4.55 14.47 17.09
C ARG A 206 -3.27 13.68 17.36
N THR A 207 -3.45 12.46 17.87
CA THR A 207 -2.31 11.54 18.10
C THR A 207 -1.83 10.90 16.81
N ILE A 208 -2.72 10.63 15.85
CA ILE A 208 -2.38 9.95 14.58
C ILE A 208 -1.87 10.95 13.53
N ASN A 209 -0.74 10.67 12.90
CA ASN A 209 -0.17 11.47 11.80
C ASN A 209 0.10 10.65 10.54
N TYR A 210 -0.21 9.35 10.55
CA TYR A 210 -0.03 8.47 9.42
C TYR A 210 -0.99 7.29 9.46
N ILE A 211 -1.61 6.93 8.33
CA ILE A 211 -2.50 5.77 8.21
C ILE A 211 -2.03 4.87 7.07
N GLN A 212 -1.53 3.67 7.41
CA GLN A 212 -1.20 2.62 6.45
C GLN A 212 -2.36 1.63 6.32
N ILE A 213 -2.92 1.52 5.11
CA ILE A 213 -3.89 0.47 4.76
C ILE A 213 -3.13 -0.59 3.94
N PHE A 214 -3.28 -1.87 4.28
CA PHE A 214 -2.58 -2.96 3.59
C PHE A 214 -3.32 -4.30 3.70
N GLU A 215 -2.95 -5.25 2.85
CA GLU A 215 -3.42 -6.64 2.88
C GLU A 215 -2.21 -7.58 2.72
N ASN A 216 -2.22 -8.69 3.47
CA ASN A 216 -1.30 -9.81 3.28
C ASN A 216 -2.13 -11.04 2.88
N LYS A 217 -1.97 -11.48 1.63
CA LYS A 217 -2.67 -12.66 1.07
C LYS A 217 -1.69 -13.82 0.94
N GLY A 218 -2.10 -14.98 1.46
CA GLY A 218 -1.35 -16.24 1.37
C GLY A 218 -0.32 -16.43 2.47
N GLU A 219 -0.08 -17.69 2.84
CA GLU A 219 0.84 -18.08 3.91
C GLU A 219 2.28 -17.61 3.63
N GLU A 220 2.67 -17.53 2.35
CA GLU A 220 3.98 -17.10 1.90
C GLU A 220 4.30 -15.65 2.25
N MET A 221 3.27 -14.84 2.48
CA MET A 221 3.35 -13.43 2.89
C MET A 221 3.09 -13.25 4.39
N GLY A 222 3.13 -14.33 5.17
CA GLY A 222 2.93 -14.29 6.62
C GLY A 222 1.48 -14.12 7.06
N CYS A 223 0.52 -14.39 6.16
CA CYS A 223 -0.89 -14.40 6.51
C CYS A 223 -1.20 -15.63 7.38
N SER A 224 -1.68 -15.41 8.60
CA SER A 224 -2.00 -16.49 9.55
C SER A 224 -3.46 -16.95 9.52
N ASN A 225 -4.33 -16.26 8.77
CA ASN A 225 -5.74 -16.62 8.60
C ASN A 225 -6.20 -16.39 7.16
N PRO A 226 -6.71 -17.43 6.45
CA PRO A 226 -7.03 -17.33 5.03
C PRO A 226 -8.31 -16.57 4.69
N HIS A 227 -9.11 -16.15 5.69
CA HIS A 227 -10.32 -15.34 5.45
C HIS A 227 -9.96 -14.01 4.78
N PRO A 228 -10.73 -13.51 3.79
CA PRO A 228 -10.40 -12.29 3.06
C PRO A 228 -10.43 -11.06 3.96
N HIS A 229 -9.26 -10.50 4.24
CA HIS A 229 -9.15 -9.33 5.10
C HIS A 229 -7.91 -8.48 4.78
N GLY A 230 -7.99 -7.21 5.17
CA GLY A 230 -6.85 -6.31 5.26
C GLY A 230 -6.63 -5.82 6.69
N GLN A 231 -5.68 -4.91 6.84
CA GLN A 231 -5.33 -4.27 8.09
C GLN A 231 -5.14 -2.77 7.88
N VAL A 232 -5.35 -2.00 8.95
CA VAL A 232 -5.05 -0.57 9.00
C VAL A 232 -4.23 -0.28 10.23
N TRP A 233 -3.02 0.24 10.04
CA TRP A 233 -2.15 0.69 11.12
C TRP A 233 -2.05 2.22 11.07
N ALA A 234 -2.56 2.87 12.09
CA ALA A 234 -2.51 4.31 12.27
C ALA A 234 -1.45 4.64 13.31
N LEU A 235 -0.49 5.49 12.97
CA LEU A 235 0.71 5.76 13.78
C LEU A 235 0.81 7.24 14.11
N GLU A 236 1.43 7.56 15.24
CA GLU A 236 1.70 8.95 15.61
C GLU A 236 2.84 9.60 14.80
N THR A 237 3.63 8.80 14.10
CA THR A 237 4.69 9.25 13.20
C THR A 237 4.52 8.69 11.79
N VAL A 238 4.95 9.46 10.80
CA VAL A 238 5.01 8.99 9.41
C VAL A 238 6.09 7.92 9.30
N SER A 239 5.71 6.75 8.78
CA SER A 239 6.65 5.64 8.60
C SER A 239 7.77 6.01 7.64
N LYS A 240 8.98 5.49 7.91
CA LYS A 240 10.22 5.83 7.19
C LYS A 240 10.08 5.82 5.66
N ASN A 241 9.54 4.74 5.09
CA ASN A 241 9.47 4.61 3.63
C ASN A 241 8.58 5.71 3.03
N VAL A 242 7.39 5.92 3.57
CA VAL A 242 6.47 6.97 3.06
C VAL A 242 6.99 8.37 3.33
N ALA A 243 7.68 8.61 4.45
CA ALA A 243 8.34 9.90 4.70
C ALA A 243 9.37 10.21 3.60
N VAL A 244 10.19 9.22 3.20
CA VAL A 244 11.15 9.35 2.10
C VAL A 244 10.44 9.60 0.76
N GLU A 245 9.35 8.88 0.48
CA GLU A 245 8.58 9.09 -0.76
C GLU A 245 7.95 10.48 -0.83
N LEU A 246 7.38 10.95 0.27
CA LEU A 246 6.79 12.27 0.38
C LEU A 246 7.84 13.36 0.16
N GLU A 247 9.00 13.23 0.78
CA GLU A 247 10.13 14.15 0.61
C GLU A 247 10.62 14.17 -0.85
N ASN A 248 10.78 13.00 -1.48
CA ASN A 248 11.25 12.91 -2.86
C ASN A 248 10.23 13.48 -3.86
N GLN A 249 8.93 13.19 -3.68
CA GLN A 249 7.86 13.77 -4.51
C GLN A 249 7.79 15.30 -4.36
N LYS A 250 7.88 15.81 -3.13
CA LYS A 250 7.97 17.25 -2.85
C LYS A 250 9.19 17.87 -3.52
N ASN A 251 10.37 17.27 -3.37
CA ASN A 251 11.60 17.80 -3.95
C ASN A 251 11.55 17.85 -5.48
N TYR A 252 11.00 16.82 -6.13
CA TYR A 252 10.76 16.82 -7.58
C TYR A 252 9.84 17.96 -8.00
N SER A 253 8.71 18.10 -7.30
CA SER A 253 7.71 19.12 -7.56
C SER A 253 8.29 20.53 -7.42
N LEU A 254 9.04 20.80 -6.35
CA LEU A 254 9.70 22.09 -6.11
C LEU A 254 10.86 22.36 -7.09
N ALA A 255 11.55 21.32 -7.57
CA ALA A 255 12.61 21.48 -8.57
C ALA A 255 12.07 21.96 -9.92
N SER A 256 10.89 21.48 -10.34
CA SER A 256 10.26 21.96 -11.58
C SER A 256 9.94 23.46 -11.56
N CYS A 257 9.59 24.02 -10.39
CA CYS A 257 9.23 25.44 -10.25
C CYS A 257 10.42 26.40 -10.36
N LYS A 258 11.65 25.95 -10.10
CA LYS A 258 12.85 26.81 -10.21
C LYS A 258 13.19 27.21 -11.65
N SER A 259 12.59 26.53 -12.64
CA SER A 259 12.80 26.81 -14.06
C SER A 259 11.80 27.81 -14.64
N SER A 260 10.75 28.18 -13.90
CA SER A 260 9.71 29.10 -14.37
C SER A 260 9.69 30.42 -13.61
N THR A 261 9.62 31.52 -14.35
CA THR A 261 9.56 32.89 -13.84
C THR A 261 8.13 33.37 -13.55
N LYS A 262 7.11 32.51 -13.68
CA LYS A 262 5.71 32.87 -13.47
C LYS A 262 5.15 32.28 -12.17
N ALA A 263 4.62 33.13 -11.30
CA ALA A 263 4.00 32.79 -10.02
C ALA A 263 2.67 31.99 -10.12
N THR A 264 2.32 31.48 -11.30
CA THR A 264 1.07 30.76 -11.59
C THR A 264 1.31 29.31 -12.05
N ASP A 265 2.56 28.86 -12.10
CA ASP A 265 2.88 27.56 -12.66
C ASP A 265 2.54 26.44 -11.68
N GLN A 266 1.62 25.59 -12.15
CA GLN A 266 1.18 24.34 -11.55
C GLN A 266 2.43 23.49 -11.24
N HIS A 267 2.65 23.18 -9.96
CA HIS A 267 3.77 22.34 -9.56
C HIS A 267 3.71 20.98 -10.29
N SER A 268 4.83 20.46 -10.82
CA SER A 268 4.79 19.14 -11.43
C SER A 268 4.61 18.04 -10.37
N CYS A 269 3.82 17.02 -10.69
CA CYS A 269 3.67 15.83 -9.86
C CYS A 269 4.52 14.68 -10.44
N MET A 270 5.46 14.17 -9.64
CA MET A 270 6.40 13.11 -10.04
C MET A 270 5.68 11.89 -10.65
N LEU A 271 4.62 11.40 -10.02
CA LEU A 271 3.94 10.20 -10.47
C LEU A 271 2.95 10.48 -11.61
N CYS A 272 2.41 11.69 -11.76
CA CYS A 272 1.67 12.08 -12.97
C CYS A 272 2.59 12.09 -14.20
N ASP A 273 3.79 12.66 -14.07
CA ASP A 273 4.80 12.66 -15.15
C ASP A 273 5.23 11.23 -15.48
N TYR A 274 5.45 10.40 -14.46
CA TYR A 274 5.80 8.99 -14.64
C TYR A 274 4.70 8.21 -15.37
N VAL A 275 3.45 8.32 -14.95
CA VAL A 275 2.29 7.69 -15.62
C VAL A 275 2.18 8.16 -17.07
N SER A 276 2.31 9.47 -17.31
CA SER A 276 2.28 10.03 -18.66
C SER A 276 3.38 9.45 -19.56
N SER A 277 4.59 9.31 -19.04
CA SER A 277 5.72 8.70 -19.74
C SER A 277 5.50 7.21 -20.05
N GLU A 278 4.96 6.44 -19.10
CA GLU A 278 4.65 5.02 -19.29
C GLU A 278 3.53 4.80 -20.32
N LEU A 279 2.48 5.62 -20.28
CA LEU A 279 1.40 5.60 -21.27
C LEU A 279 1.91 5.96 -22.67
N ASN A 280 2.75 6.98 -22.79
CA ASN A 280 3.37 7.36 -24.07
C ASN A 280 4.32 6.27 -24.59
N THR A 281 5.06 5.61 -23.70
CA THR A 281 5.94 4.48 -24.05
C THR A 281 5.15 3.30 -24.60
N SER A 282 3.99 2.99 -23.98
CA SER A 282 3.08 1.95 -24.45
C SER A 282 2.51 2.27 -25.85
N LYS A 283 2.05 3.51 -26.07
CA LYS A 283 1.46 3.94 -27.34
C LYS A 283 2.47 4.00 -28.50
N ASN A 284 3.71 4.38 -28.24
CA ASN A 284 4.74 4.56 -29.25
C ASN A 284 5.61 3.30 -29.46
N GLN A 285 5.16 2.14 -28.97
CA GLN A 285 5.92 0.90 -29.07
C GLN A 285 6.01 0.45 -30.53
N THR A 286 7.23 0.35 -31.05
CA THR A 286 7.50 -0.19 -32.39
C THR A 286 7.54 -1.72 -32.38
N SER A 287 7.24 -2.34 -33.53
CA SER A 287 7.37 -3.78 -33.71
C SER A 287 8.79 -4.24 -33.37
N GLY A 288 8.92 -5.10 -32.35
CA GLY A 288 10.20 -5.63 -31.86
C GLY A 288 10.78 -4.95 -30.60
N SER A 289 10.25 -3.80 -30.16
CA SER A 289 10.59 -3.24 -28.85
C SER A 289 9.74 -3.89 -27.77
N ASN A 290 10.32 -4.31 -26.64
CA ASN A 290 9.59 -4.77 -25.45
C ASN A 290 9.72 -3.74 -24.32
N SER A 291 9.37 -2.47 -24.57
CA SER A 291 9.50 -1.38 -23.58
C SER A 291 8.26 -1.17 -22.71
N ASN A 292 7.13 -1.78 -23.07
CA ASN A 292 5.84 -1.54 -22.43
C ASN A 292 5.68 -2.27 -21.11
N ARG A 293 5.51 -1.49 -20.04
CA ARG A 293 5.31 -1.96 -18.67
C ARG A 293 3.86 -1.87 -18.17
N ILE A 294 2.94 -1.30 -18.96
CA ILE A 294 1.51 -1.24 -18.64
C ILE A 294 0.93 -2.65 -18.68
N VAL A 295 0.22 -3.05 -17.63
CA VAL A 295 -0.44 -4.36 -17.51
C VAL A 295 -1.93 -4.22 -17.81
N LEU A 296 -2.60 -3.27 -17.16
CA LEU A 296 -4.01 -2.96 -17.33
C LEU A 296 -4.21 -1.46 -17.37
N GLU A 297 -5.24 -1.02 -18.09
CA GLU A 297 -5.68 0.37 -18.15
C GLU A 297 -7.21 0.38 -18.20
N ASN A 298 -7.83 1.33 -17.49
CA ASN A 298 -9.20 1.76 -17.72
C ASN A 298 -9.21 3.30 -17.79
N ASP A 299 -10.36 3.95 -17.82
CA ASP A 299 -10.41 5.40 -18.03
C ASP A 299 -9.61 6.20 -16.99
N SER A 300 -9.74 5.84 -15.71
CA SER A 300 -9.21 6.63 -14.59
C SER A 300 -7.89 6.10 -14.01
N PHE A 301 -7.57 4.81 -14.18
CA PHE A 301 -6.42 4.16 -13.55
C PHE A 301 -5.57 3.39 -14.55
N VAL A 302 -4.32 3.20 -14.15
CA VAL A 302 -3.36 2.33 -14.83
C VAL A 302 -2.72 1.39 -13.82
N ALA A 303 -2.54 0.13 -14.19
CA ALA A 303 -1.73 -0.84 -13.46
C ALA A 303 -0.51 -1.18 -14.31
N LEU A 304 0.68 -1.08 -13.74
CA LEU A 304 1.94 -1.28 -14.45
C LEU A 304 2.99 -1.96 -13.57
N VAL A 305 4.00 -2.57 -14.18
CA VAL A 305 5.20 -3.01 -13.46
C VAL A 305 6.16 -1.82 -13.39
N PRO A 306 6.48 -1.26 -12.22
CA PRO A 306 7.30 -0.05 -12.18
C PRO A 306 8.69 -0.30 -12.75
N PHE A 307 9.28 0.73 -13.35
CA PHE A 307 10.62 0.66 -13.95
C PHE A 307 11.68 0.16 -12.97
N TRP A 308 11.49 0.45 -11.69
CA TRP A 308 12.34 0.08 -10.56
C TRP A 308 11.78 -1.05 -9.69
N ALA A 309 10.86 -1.86 -10.23
CA ALA A 309 10.27 -2.99 -9.51
C ALA A 309 11.33 -3.89 -8.88
N ILE A 310 11.12 -4.36 -7.66
CA ILE A 310 12.02 -5.28 -6.94
C ILE A 310 11.48 -6.71 -7.00
N TRP A 311 10.18 -6.88 -6.79
CA TRP A 311 9.53 -8.19 -6.83
C TRP A 311 9.30 -8.66 -8.27
N PRO A 312 9.24 -9.98 -8.52
CA PRO A 312 9.22 -10.52 -9.89
C PRO A 312 8.10 -9.92 -10.74
N PHE A 313 6.88 -9.99 -10.23
CA PHE A 313 5.66 -9.47 -10.84
C PHE A 313 5.10 -8.29 -10.05
N GLU A 314 5.96 -7.48 -9.43
CA GLU A 314 5.55 -6.25 -8.75
C GLU A 314 4.67 -5.38 -9.65
N THR A 315 3.59 -4.82 -9.11
CA THR A 315 2.83 -3.81 -9.83
C THR A 315 2.49 -2.62 -8.96
N MET A 316 2.38 -1.47 -9.60
CA MET A 316 1.74 -0.29 -9.04
C MET A 316 0.42 -0.01 -9.76
N VAL A 317 -0.62 0.32 -8.99
CA VAL A 317 -1.87 0.91 -9.53
C VAL A 317 -1.87 2.38 -9.18
N LEU A 318 -2.08 3.25 -10.17
CA LEU A 318 -2.09 4.70 -10.00
C LEU A 318 -3.30 5.32 -10.72
N PRO A 319 -3.93 6.36 -10.16
CA PRO A 319 -4.82 7.20 -10.93
C PRO A 319 -4.01 7.98 -11.97
N LYS A 320 -4.61 8.20 -13.15
CA LYS A 320 -4.00 9.00 -14.22
C LYS A 320 -4.04 10.49 -13.91
N ALA A 321 -5.06 10.93 -13.18
CA ALA A 321 -5.18 12.29 -12.65
C ALA A 321 -4.55 12.38 -11.25
N HIS A 322 -4.18 13.60 -10.86
CA HIS A 322 -3.57 13.84 -9.55
C HIS A 322 -4.59 13.76 -8.42
N TYR A 323 -4.43 12.75 -7.57
CA TYR A 323 -5.11 12.64 -6.28
C TYR A 323 -4.05 12.32 -5.23
N SER A 324 -4.10 12.99 -4.08
CA SER A 324 -3.17 12.78 -2.98
C SER A 324 -3.61 11.68 -2.01
N ASN A 325 -4.93 11.40 -1.94
CA ASN A 325 -5.50 10.45 -1.01
C ASN A 325 -6.85 9.90 -1.46
N LEU A 326 -7.30 8.83 -0.80
CA LEU A 326 -8.52 8.10 -1.12
C LEU A 326 -9.80 8.94 -1.05
N CYS A 327 -9.91 9.92 -0.15
CA CYS A 327 -11.14 10.72 0.00
C CYS A 327 -11.49 11.51 -1.27
N GLN A 328 -10.48 11.89 -2.05
CA GLN A 328 -10.67 12.63 -3.31
C GLN A 328 -11.28 11.76 -4.42
N LEU A 329 -11.47 10.46 -4.19
CA LEU A 329 -12.15 9.58 -5.13
C LEU A 329 -13.68 9.66 -5.04
N LEU A 330 -14.27 10.24 -3.98
CA LEU A 330 -15.73 10.19 -3.77
C LEU A 330 -16.54 11.30 -4.44
N SER A 331 -15.94 12.45 -4.79
CA SER A 331 -16.65 13.52 -5.49
C SER A 331 -15.71 14.65 -5.90
N ASP A 332 -15.95 15.23 -7.07
CA ASP A 332 -15.36 16.52 -7.49
C ASP A 332 -15.90 17.69 -6.65
N THR A 333 -17.00 17.49 -5.90
CA THR A 333 -17.62 18.50 -5.03
C THR A 333 -16.74 18.81 -3.81
N PHE A 334 -16.02 17.82 -3.29
CA PHE A 334 -15.10 17.99 -2.16
C PHE A 334 -13.67 18.16 -2.66
N THR A 335 -13.39 19.30 -3.30
CA THR A 335 -12.01 19.67 -3.70
C THR A 335 -11.06 19.73 -2.50
N LYS A 336 -11.58 20.09 -1.32
CA LYS A 336 -10.90 20.04 -0.03
C LYS A 336 -11.90 19.72 1.08
N ILE A 337 -11.49 18.85 1.99
CA ILE A 337 -12.21 18.57 3.24
C ILE A 337 -11.64 19.46 4.33
N ASP A 338 -12.51 20.23 4.99
CA ASP A 338 -12.15 21.08 6.13
C ASP A 338 -13.29 21.17 7.16
N SER A 339 -13.13 22.02 8.17
CA SER A 339 -14.10 22.16 9.25
C SER A 339 -15.51 22.56 8.79
N SER A 340 -15.67 23.16 7.60
CA SER A 340 -16.97 23.59 7.09
C SER A 340 -17.81 22.44 6.51
N ASN A 341 -17.16 21.36 6.05
CA ASN A 341 -17.83 20.27 5.31
C ASN A 341 -17.50 18.87 5.86
N VAL A 342 -16.75 18.77 6.97
CA VAL A 342 -16.36 17.50 7.60
C VAL A 342 -17.56 16.62 7.95
N ASN A 343 -18.66 17.20 8.45
CA ASN A 343 -19.87 16.46 8.81
C ASN A 343 -20.61 15.95 7.58
N ASP A 344 -20.65 16.74 6.50
CA ASP A 344 -21.28 16.33 5.24
C ASP A 344 -20.51 15.18 4.59
N PHE A 345 -19.17 15.23 4.65
CA PHE A 345 -18.33 14.14 4.16
C PHE A 345 -18.47 12.87 5.01
N GLN A 346 -18.52 12.99 6.34
CA GLN A 346 -18.80 11.85 7.23
C GLN A 346 -20.15 11.20 6.87
N ASN A 347 -21.21 12.00 6.73
CA ASN A 347 -22.54 11.51 6.36
C ASN A 347 -22.54 10.80 5.01
N LEU A 348 -21.85 11.35 4.01
CA LEU A 348 -21.69 10.73 2.69
C LEU A 348 -21.03 9.35 2.81
N VAL A 349 -19.90 9.28 3.50
CA VAL A 349 -19.14 8.03 3.65
C VAL A 349 -19.92 6.98 4.44
N ASP A 350 -20.62 7.39 5.50
CA ASP A 350 -21.47 6.50 6.28
C ASP A 350 -22.62 5.91 5.43
N ASN A 351 -23.22 6.72 4.57
CA ASN A 351 -24.27 6.27 3.65
C ASN A 351 -23.72 5.31 2.58
N LEU A 352 -22.50 5.53 2.09
CA LEU A 352 -21.85 4.65 1.13
C LEU A 352 -21.42 3.31 1.75
N CYS A 353 -21.04 3.31 3.03
CA CYS A 353 -20.62 2.10 3.76
C CYS A 353 -21.79 1.24 4.26
N SER A 354 -22.99 1.80 4.39
CA SER A 354 -24.19 1.06 4.85
C SER A 354 -24.89 0.26 3.75
N GLN A 355 -24.48 0.44 2.48
CA GLN A 355 -25.06 -0.27 1.34
C GLN A 355 -24.72 -1.77 1.40
N THR A 356 -25.73 -2.61 1.21
CA THR A 356 -25.52 -4.06 1.07
C THR A 356 -25.25 -4.38 -0.41
N PRO A 357 -24.26 -5.23 -0.75
CA PRO A 357 -24.05 -5.65 -2.14
C PRO A 357 -25.31 -6.37 -2.63
N THR A 358 -26.08 -5.74 -3.51
CA THR A 358 -27.31 -6.33 -4.04
C THR A 358 -26.97 -7.47 -5.00
N SER A 359 -27.58 -8.63 -4.76
CA SER A 359 -27.54 -9.77 -5.67
C SER A 359 -28.84 -9.79 -6.47
N SER A 360 -28.94 -8.98 -7.53
CA SER A 360 -29.82 -9.22 -8.71
C SER A 360 -29.93 -8.00 -9.61
N ASN A 361 -29.81 -8.24 -10.92
CA ASN A 361 -30.36 -7.39 -11.96
C ASN A 361 -31.88 -7.32 -11.78
N SER A 362 -32.37 -6.25 -11.15
CA SER A 362 -33.72 -5.75 -11.39
C SER A 362 -33.63 -4.24 -11.48
N GLN A 363 -33.82 -3.72 -12.70
CA GLN A 363 -34.05 -2.31 -12.92
C GLN A 363 -35.41 -1.98 -12.31
N SER A 364 -35.40 -1.43 -11.11
CA SER A 364 -36.48 -0.57 -10.62
C SER A 364 -35.86 0.79 -10.28
N GLU A 365 -36.09 1.75 -11.17
CA GLU A 365 -35.75 3.16 -11.00
C GLU A 365 -36.61 3.78 -9.89
N SER A 366 -36.26 3.54 -8.63
CA SER A 366 -36.69 4.40 -7.51
C SER A 366 -35.89 4.11 -6.23
N SER A 367 -34.64 4.54 -6.18
CA SER A 367 -33.97 4.78 -4.89
C SER A 367 -32.94 5.89 -5.07
N ASN A 368 -33.01 6.91 -4.20
CA ASN A 368 -32.08 8.05 -4.10
C ASN A 368 -30.66 7.62 -3.65
N THR A 369 -30.13 6.52 -4.19
CA THR A 369 -28.78 6.05 -3.91
C THR A 369 -27.83 6.87 -4.78
N PRO A 370 -26.89 7.64 -4.21
CA PRO A 370 -25.87 8.27 -5.03
C PRO A 370 -25.10 7.15 -5.75
N PRO A 371 -24.98 7.18 -7.09
CA PRO A 371 -24.19 6.19 -7.79
C PRO A 371 -22.76 6.24 -7.26
N ALA A 372 -22.13 5.07 -7.08
CA ALA A 372 -20.73 5.01 -6.70
C ALA A 372 -19.91 5.90 -7.64
N SER A 373 -19.00 6.70 -7.07
CA SER A 373 -18.15 7.57 -7.89
C SER A 373 -17.47 6.74 -8.98
N LYS A 374 -17.47 7.26 -10.21
CA LYS A 374 -16.80 6.61 -11.36
C LYS A 374 -15.37 6.19 -11.00
N LEU A 375 -14.65 7.02 -10.25
CA LEU A 375 -13.29 6.73 -9.79
C LEU A 375 -13.22 5.49 -8.87
N VAL A 376 -14.18 5.34 -7.95
CA VAL A 376 -14.24 4.16 -7.08
C VAL A 376 -14.60 2.91 -7.87
N SER A 377 -15.53 3.02 -8.83
CA SER A 377 -15.87 1.92 -9.73
C SER A 377 -14.67 1.49 -10.59
N ASP A 378 -13.96 2.45 -11.17
CA ASP A 378 -12.77 2.18 -11.98
C ASP A 378 -11.63 1.59 -11.13
N LEU A 379 -11.44 2.06 -9.90
CA LEU A 379 -10.49 1.46 -8.96
C LEU A 379 -10.88 0.01 -8.61
N ALA A 380 -12.16 -0.24 -8.30
CA ALA A 380 -12.64 -1.58 -8.00
C ALA A 380 -12.43 -2.55 -9.19
N SER A 381 -12.76 -2.08 -10.39
CA SER A 381 -12.59 -2.83 -11.63
C SER A 381 -11.13 -3.19 -11.90
N ILE A 382 -10.21 -2.22 -11.80
CA ILE A 382 -8.79 -2.48 -12.08
C ILE A 382 -8.14 -3.38 -11.01
N LEU A 383 -8.52 -3.24 -9.72
CA LEU A 383 -8.06 -4.13 -8.65
C LEU A 383 -8.55 -5.57 -8.86
N LYS A 384 -9.82 -5.75 -9.24
CA LYS A 384 -10.37 -7.07 -9.58
C LYS A 384 -9.63 -7.68 -10.76
N ARG A 385 -9.46 -6.93 -11.86
CA ARG A 385 -8.77 -7.43 -13.07
C ARG A 385 -7.31 -7.78 -12.77
N LEU A 386 -6.61 -6.95 -11.99
CA LEU A 386 -5.21 -7.18 -11.62
C LEU A 386 -5.05 -8.45 -10.75
N THR A 387 -5.88 -8.62 -9.73
CA THR A 387 -5.82 -9.79 -8.85
C THR A 387 -6.23 -11.08 -9.57
N ASN A 388 -7.19 -11.01 -10.50
CA ASN A 388 -7.48 -12.13 -11.41
C ASN A 388 -6.31 -12.44 -12.36
N THR A 389 -5.62 -11.41 -12.87
CA THR A 389 -4.43 -11.56 -13.73
C THR A 389 -3.35 -12.32 -12.96
N TYR A 390 -3.08 -11.94 -11.72
CA TYR A 390 -2.13 -12.64 -10.85
C TYR A 390 -2.47 -14.12 -10.67
N ASP A 391 -3.72 -14.44 -10.32
CA ASP A 391 -4.15 -15.83 -10.13
C ASP A 391 -4.03 -16.66 -11.42
N SER A 392 -4.09 -16.00 -12.59
CA SER A 392 -3.96 -16.64 -13.90
C SER A 392 -2.50 -16.90 -14.32
N VAL A 393 -1.51 -16.19 -13.78
CA VAL A 393 -0.09 -16.36 -14.15
C VAL A 393 0.39 -17.80 -13.94
N PHE A 394 -0.04 -18.42 -12.83
CA PHE A 394 0.31 -19.80 -12.48
C PHE A 394 -0.90 -20.70 -12.23
N ASN A 395 -2.10 -20.25 -12.61
CA ASN A 395 -3.37 -20.94 -12.38
C ASN A 395 -3.53 -21.39 -10.91
N SER A 396 -3.31 -20.45 -10.00
CA SER A 396 -3.33 -20.67 -8.55
C SER A 396 -3.59 -19.36 -7.83
N SER A 397 -4.21 -19.40 -6.65
CA SER A 397 -4.31 -18.23 -5.76
C SER A 397 -2.92 -17.64 -5.51
N PHE A 398 -2.70 -16.43 -6.04
CA PHE A 398 -1.41 -15.78 -6.05
C PHE A 398 -1.21 -15.00 -4.75
N PRO A 399 -0.19 -15.32 -3.94
CA PRO A 399 0.09 -14.59 -2.71
C PRO A 399 0.69 -13.22 -3.03
N TYR A 400 0.40 -12.22 -2.20
CA TYR A 400 0.99 -10.88 -2.28
C TYR A 400 0.82 -10.13 -0.96
N SER A 401 1.68 -9.16 -0.73
CA SER A 401 1.39 -8.04 0.16
C SER A 401 1.01 -6.85 -0.71
N MET A 402 -0.05 -6.16 -0.38
CA MET A 402 -0.41 -4.90 -1.03
C MET A 402 -0.57 -3.79 0.00
N GLY A 403 -0.35 -2.55 -0.41
CA GLY A 403 -0.49 -1.40 0.46
C GLY A 403 -0.83 -0.13 -0.30
N ILE A 404 -1.50 0.79 0.38
CA ILE A 404 -1.89 2.09 -0.15
C ILE A 404 -0.91 3.14 0.38
N HIS A 405 -0.27 3.86 -0.53
CA HIS A 405 0.52 5.05 -0.23
C HIS A 405 -0.29 6.28 -0.64
N GLN A 406 -0.49 7.17 0.31
CA GLN A 406 -1.28 8.40 0.17
C GLN A 406 -0.74 9.48 1.11
N SER A 407 -1.25 10.71 1.01
CA SER A 407 -0.97 11.78 1.98
C SER A 407 -1.12 11.22 3.41
N PRO A 408 -0.14 11.40 4.31
CA PRO A 408 -0.12 10.73 5.61
C PRO A 408 -1.42 10.84 6.41
N VAL A 409 -2.02 12.04 6.37
CA VAL A 409 -3.33 12.42 6.93
C VAL A 409 -3.95 13.47 6.02
N LEU A 410 -5.26 13.70 6.15
CA LEU A 410 -6.02 14.61 5.27
C LEU A 410 -5.46 16.03 5.20
N ASP A 411 -5.00 16.59 6.31
CA ASP A 411 -4.52 17.97 6.44
C ASP A 411 -2.98 18.08 6.46
N HIS A 412 -2.27 17.03 6.02
CA HIS A 412 -0.82 17.06 6.00
C HIS A 412 -0.31 18.20 5.08
N PRO A 413 0.62 19.06 5.51
CA PRO A 413 0.99 20.28 4.80
C PRO A 413 1.63 20.00 3.43
N ASP A 414 2.35 18.89 3.34
CA ASP A 414 2.99 18.42 2.11
C ASP A 414 2.12 17.43 1.32
N GLY A 415 0.90 17.13 1.77
CA GLY A 415 0.00 16.16 1.13
C GLY A 415 -0.27 16.46 -0.34
N LYS A 416 -0.31 17.76 -0.72
CA LYS A 416 -0.50 18.22 -2.11
C LYS A 416 0.59 17.79 -3.10
N TYR A 417 1.76 17.38 -2.62
CA TYR A 417 2.83 16.87 -3.50
C TYR A 417 2.76 15.36 -3.68
N PHE A 418 2.05 14.67 -2.78
CA PHE A 418 1.93 13.23 -2.77
C PHE A 418 0.90 12.79 -3.82
N HIS A 419 1.17 11.70 -4.53
CA HIS A 419 0.23 11.08 -5.44
C HIS A 419 -0.18 9.71 -4.90
N LEU A 420 -1.48 9.48 -4.79
CA LEU A 420 -2.10 8.22 -4.36
C LEU A 420 -1.63 7.10 -5.27
N HIS A 421 -1.13 6.01 -4.69
CA HIS A 421 -0.76 4.83 -5.44
C HIS A 421 -0.83 3.57 -4.58
N PHE A 422 -1.00 2.43 -5.23
CA PHE A 422 -1.14 1.13 -4.58
C PHE A 422 0.00 0.24 -5.03
N HIS A 423 0.73 -0.35 -4.08
CA HIS A 423 1.80 -1.31 -4.36
C HIS A 423 1.30 -2.74 -4.20
N PHE A 424 1.75 -3.64 -5.06
CA PHE A 424 1.58 -5.09 -4.93
C PHE A 424 2.94 -5.78 -5.03
N TYR A 425 3.27 -6.56 -4.00
CA TYR A 425 4.54 -7.26 -3.84
C TYR A 425 4.34 -8.79 -3.79
N PRO A 426 4.14 -9.44 -4.95
CA PRO A 426 4.00 -10.88 -5.00
C PRO A 426 5.35 -11.61 -4.95
N PRO A 427 5.47 -12.72 -4.21
CA PRO A 427 6.73 -13.43 -4.04
C PRO A 427 6.98 -14.45 -5.16
N LEU A 428 5.96 -14.95 -5.86
CA LEU A 428 6.12 -16.02 -6.84
C LEU A 428 6.95 -15.56 -8.06
N LEU A 429 7.79 -16.45 -8.60
CA LEU A 429 8.76 -16.13 -9.66
C LEU A 429 8.63 -17.03 -10.89
N ARG A 430 8.76 -18.35 -10.72
CA ARG A 430 8.84 -19.30 -11.87
C ARG A 430 7.59 -20.15 -12.05
N SER A 431 6.93 -20.48 -10.94
CA SER A 431 5.74 -21.32 -10.88
C SER A 431 4.98 -21.01 -9.59
N SER A 432 3.83 -21.65 -9.40
CA SER A 432 3.08 -21.64 -8.14
C SER A 432 3.85 -22.20 -6.93
N THR A 433 4.98 -22.87 -7.15
CA THR A 433 5.77 -23.50 -6.09
C THR A 433 7.16 -22.89 -5.91
N VAL A 434 7.57 -21.96 -6.77
CA VAL A 434 8.92 -21.35 -6.73
C VAL A 434 8.80 -19.84 -6.58
N LYS A 435 9.15 -19.37 -5.37
CA LYS A 435 9.17 -17.94 -5.01
C LYS A 435 10.57 -17.33 -5.09
N LYS A 436 10.61 -16.00 -5.21
CA LYS A 436 11.78 -15.17 -4.91
C LYS A 436 12.03 -15.21 -3.40
N PHE A 437 13.30 -15.32 -3.03
CA PHE A 437 13.78 -15.13 -1.67
C PHE A 437 14.53 -13.81 -1.61
N PHE A 438 14.18 -12.95 -0.66
CA PHE A 438 14.86 -11.68 -0.41
C PHE A 438 15.87 -11.88 0.73
N VAL A 439 17.07 -12.38 0.40
CA VAL A 439 18.05 -12.89 1.36
C VAL A 439 19.48 -12.54 0.94
N GLY A 440 20.47 -12.82 1.80
CA GLY A 440 21.89 -12.76 1.42
C GLY A 440 22.31 -11.39 0.90
N TYR A 441 22.52 -11.28 -0.42
CA TYR A 441 22.90 -10.01 -1.05
C TYR A 441 21.82 -8.93 -0.88
N GLU A 442 20.55 -9.28 -1.02
CA GLU A 442 19.47 -8.29 -0.87
C GLU A 442 19.30 -7.78 0.57
N MET A 443 19.71 -8.54 1.58
CA MET A 443 19.69 -8.12 2.99
C MET A 443 20.92 -7.31 3.41
N LEU A 444 22.08 -7.56 2.79
CA LEU A 444 23.37 -6.98 3.18
C LEU A 444 23.90 -5.94 2.19
N GLY A 445 23.32 -5.88 0.99
CA GLY A 445 23.73 -5.02 -0.12
C GLY A 445 22.56 -4.20 -0.64
N GLU A 446 22.02 -4.58 -1.80
CA GLU A 446 20.92 -3.85 -2.46
C GLU A 446 19.89 -4.81 -3.05
N PRO A 447 18.64 -4.36 -3.29
CA PRO A 447 17.63 -5.17 -3.94
C PRO A 447 18.09 -5.66 -5.32
N GLN A 448 17.87 -6.94 -5.60
CA GLN A 448 18.18 -7.57 -6.88
C GLN A 448 16.95 -8.27 -7.48
N ARG A 449 16.80 -8.25 -8.80
CA ARG A 449 15.75 -8.98 -9.54
C ARG A 449 16.26 -9.80 -10.71
N ASP A 450 15.62 -10.94 -10.95
CA ASP A 450 16.07 -11.95 -11.94
C ASP A 450 15.44 -11.80 -13.33
N ILE A 451 14.25 -11.21 -13.43
CA ILE A 451 13.54 -10.95 -14.70
C ILE A 451 13.38 -9.45 -14.88
N SER A 452 13.41 -8.91 -16.11
CA SER A 452 13.19 -7.47 -16.31
C SER A 452 11.74 -7.07 -15.98
N PRO A 453 11.48 -5.81 -15.58
CA PRO A 453 10.13 -5.27 -15.45
C PRO A 453 9.28 -5.44 -16.72
N GLU A 454 9.92 -5.28 -17.89
CA GLU A 454 9.28 -5.42 -19.19
C GLU A 454 8.82 -6.87 -19.46
N LEU A 455 9.68 -7.85 -19.15
CA LEU A 455 9.32 -9.27 -19.27
C LEU A 455 8.20 -9.65 -18.29
N ALA A 456 8.24 -9.13 -17.06
CA ALA A 456 7.18 -9.34 -16.09
C ALA A 456 5.84 -8.79 -16.57
N ALA A 457 5.81 -7.55 -17.07
CA ALA A 457 4.60 -6.92 -17.61
C ALA A 457 4.06 -7.69 -18.83
N SER A 458 4.94 -8.12 -19.74
CA SER A 458 4.57 -8.95 -20.89
C SER A 458 3.91 -10.27 -20.47
N ARG A 459 4.48 -10.97 -19.47
CA ARG A 459 3.89 -12.19 -18.92
C ARG A 459 2.53 -11.95 -18.27
N LEU A 460 2.40 -10.89 -17.48
CA LEU A 460 1.11 -10.53 -16.88
C LEU A 460 0.06 -10.25 -17.97
N ARG A 461 0.40 -9.47 -19.00
CA ARG A 461 -0.50 -9.22 -20.13
C ARG A 461 -0.89 -10.48 -20.89
N SER A 462 0.01 -11.46 -21.01
CA SER A 462 -0.22 -12.67 -21.80
C SER A 462 -1.32 -13.58 -21.24
N VAL A 463 -1.65 -13.45 -19.96
CA VAL A 463 -2.70 -14.24 -19.29
C VAL A 463 -4.01 -13.48 -19.11
N ILE A 464 -4.08 -12.21 -19.54
CA ILE A 464 -5.32 -11.45 -19.56
C ILE A 464 -6.16 -11.99 -20.72
N PRO A 465 -7.43 -12.39 -20.49
CA PRO A 465 -8.33 -12.79 -21.57
C PRO A 465 -8.41 -11.69 -22.64
N ARG A 466 -8.37 -12.08 -23.91
CA ARG A 466 -8.66 -11.16 -25.00
C ARG A 466 -10.18 -10.98 -25.05
N ASP A 467 -10.61 -9.72 -24.98
CA ASP A 467 -12.03 -9.35 -25.18
C ASP A 467 -12.52 -9.70 -26.59
#